data_AF-A0A7G1Q7W9-F1
#
_entry.id   AF-A0A7G1Q7W9-F1
#
_cell.length_a   1.000
_cell.length_b   1.000
_cell.length_c   1.000
_cell.angle_alpha   90.00
_cell.angle_beta   90.00
_cell.angle_gamma   90.00
#
_symmetry.space_group_name_H-M   'P 1'
#
loop_
_entity.id
_entity.type
_entity.pdbx_description
1 polymer ?
#
loop_
_entity_poly.entity_id
_entity_poly.type
_entity_poly.pdbx_seq_one_letter_code
_entity_poly.pdbx_strand_id
1 'polypeptide(L)'
;MRNSIALDLKSVIALILFLAWGTVVQALSTAEKSPYGTYLIDMNGGNSLYISQADKQGKASNCYGECLKTWMPITTQAKVEDDVDHSLLGSIQYTKHGMWVVYGTDASPKSNEKINTALLGTIQRKDGLTQITYNGWPLYYYADDLGPYDTYGQNKESFGTKWHLMNPSGKAVGASVTASNSLINK
;
A
#
# COMPACT_ATOMS: atom_id res chain seq x y z
N MET A 1 37.80 -36.11 -37.24
CA MET A 1 37.24 -36.06 -35.87
C MET A 1 36.64 -34.67 -35.63
N ARG A 2 35.35 -34.49 -35.91
CA ARG A 2 34.57 -33.33 -35.46
C ARG A 2 33.38 -33.90 -34.71
N ASN A 3 33.43 -33.79 -33.39
CA ASN A 3 32.40 -34.31 -32.49
C ASN A 3 31.14 -33.45 -32.64
N SER A 4 30.12 -34.01 -33.26
CA SER A 4 28.77 -33.43 -33.27
C SER A 4 28.18 -33.54 -31.88
N ILE A 5 28.04 -32.41 -31.20
CA ILE A 5 27.36 -32.30 -29.91
C ILE A 5 25.86 -32.32 -30.21
N ALA A 6 25.21 -33.48 -30.05
CA ALA A 6 23.76 -33.59 -30.12
C ALA A 6 23.16 -32.89 -28.89
N LEU A 7 22.55 -31.72 -29.09
CA LEU A 7 21.78 -31.04 -28.06
C LEU A 7 20.45 -31.78 -27.89
N ASP A 8 20.27 -32.45 -26.76
CA ASP A 8 19.03 -33.15 -26.38
C ASP A 8 17.88 -32.12 -26.19
N LEU A 9 16.74 -32.38 -26.84
CA LEU A 9 15.51 -31.59 -26.78
C LEU A 9 15.00 -31.41 -25.33
N LYS A 10 15.31 -32.35 -24.43
CA LYS A 10 14.96 -32.24 -23.00
C LYS A 10 15.72 -31.13 -22.27
N SER A 11 16.94 -30.80 -22.72
CA SER A 11 17.78 -29.76 -22.10
C SER A 11 17.44 -28.34 -22.56
N VAL A 12 16.84 -28.18 -23.75
CA VAL A 12 16.38 -26.86 -24.24
C VAL A 12 15.07 -26.44 -23.56
N ILE A 13 14.20 -27.40 -23.22
CA ILE A 13 12.92 -27.13 -22.54
C ILE A 13 13.14 -26.62 -21.09
N ALA A 14 14.21 -27.06 -20.42
CA ALA A 14 14.55 -26.58 -19.08
C ALA A 14 15.03 -25.11 -19.05
N LEU A 15 15.49 -24.56 -20.18
CA LEU A 15 15.92 -23.17 -20.28
C LEU A 15 14.79 -22.19 -20.68
N ILE A 16 13.65 -22.69 -21.17
CA ILE A 16 12.51 -21.86 -21.62
C ILE A 16 11.41 -21.73 -20.54
N LEU A 17 11.50 -22.48 -19.43
CA LEU A 17 10.62 -22.31 -18.26
C LEU A 17 11.09 -21.25 -17.25
N PHE A 18 12.00 -20.37 -17.65
CA PHE A 18 12.41 -19.18 -16.89
C PHE A 18 11.98 -17.86 -17.55
N LEU A 19 11.00 -17.88 -18.46
CA LEU A 19 10.52 -16.69 -19.17
C LEU A 19 9.02 -16.44 -18.98
N ALA A 20 8.59 -16.33 -17.72
CA ALA A 20 7.45 -15.50 -17.28
C ALA A 20 7.10 -15.86 -15.83
N TRP A 21 8.01 -15.65 -14.89
CA TRP A 21 7.56 -15.25 -13.57
C TRP A 21 7.69 -13.74 -13.56
N GLY A 22 6.74 -13.08 -14.22
CA GLY A 22 6.51 -11.67 -13.96
C GLY A 22 6.37 -11.57 -12.45
N THR A 23 7.37 -10.97 -11.81
CA THR A 23 7.34 -10.75 -10.38
C THR A 23 6.06 -9.98 -10.11
N VAL A 24 5.16 -10.59 -9.34
CA VAL A 24 4.06 -9.83 -8.74
C VAL A 24 4.75 -8.79 -7.90
N VAL A 25 4.70 -7.53 -8.35
CA VAL A 25 5.16 -6.39 -7.57
C VAL A 25 4.23 -6.33 -6.37
N GLN A 26 4.67 -6.94 -5.28
CA GLN A 26 4.02 -6.76 -3.99
C GLN A 26 4.12 -5.26 -3.71
N ALA A 27 2.99 -4.58 -3.57
CA ALA A 27 2.97 -3.12 -3.47
C ALA A 27 3.06 -2.62 -2.01
N LEU A 28 2.70 -3.48 -1.05
CA LEU A 28 2.69 -3.17 0.37
C LEU A 28 3.59 -4.15 1.14
N SER A 29 4.14 -3.66 2.25
CA SER A 29 4.96 -4.42 3.20
C SER A 29 4.50 -4.11 4.63
N THR A 30 5.25 -4.56 5.62
CA THR A 30 5.00 -4.32 7.05
C THR A 30 6.19 -3.66 7.71
N ALA A 31 5.90 -2.84 8.72
CA ALA A 31 6.89 -2.34 9.67
C ALA A 31 6.37 -2.54 11.10
N GLU A 32 7.28 -2.51 12.07
CA GLU A 32 6.97 -2.65 13.48
C GLU A 32 7.47 -1.42 14.26
N LYS A 33 6.62 -0.87 15.12
CA LYS A 33 6.96 0.28 15.97
C LYS A 33 6.25 0.17 17.30
N SER A 34 6.98 0.20 18.41
CA SER A 34 6.38 0.31 19.74
C SER A 34 5.79 1.72 19.92
N PRO A 35 4.58 1.88 20.51
CA PRO A 35 3.72 0.85 21.10
C PRO A 35 2.65 0.26 20.15
N TYR A 36 2.73 0.55 18.85
CA TYR A 36 1.72 0.24 17.84
C TYR A 36 1.78 -1.20 17.31
N GLY A 37 2.90 -1.90 17.49
CA GLY A 37 3.12 -3.22 16.91
C GLY A 37 3.31 -3.14 15.40
N THR A 38 2.85 -4.18 14.68
CA THR A 38 3.00 -4.29 13.23
C THR A 38 1.91 -3.54 12.46
N TYR A 39 2.32 -2.73 11.48
CA TYR A 39 1.43 -1.97 10.59
C TYR A 39 1.89 -2.05 9.14
N LEU A 40 0.99 -1.72 8.21
CA LEU A 40 1.25 -1.70 6.79
C LEU A 40 2.02 -0.45 6.37
N ILE A 41 2.93 -0.65 5.42
CA ILE A 41 3.69 0.40 4.74
C ILE A 41 3.67 0.18 3.23
N ASP A 42 3.96 1.21 2.45
CA ASP A 42 4.29 1.03 1.03
C ASP A 42 5.71 0.45 0.84
N MET A 43 5.97 -0.11 -0.34
CA MET A 43 7.30 -0.60 -0.72
C MET A 43 8.16 0.45 -1.43
N ASN A 44 7.63 1.65 -1.69
CA ASN A 44 8.28 2.70 -2.48
C ASN A 44 8.99 3.76 -1.63
N GLY A 45 8.87 3.68 -0.30
CA GLY A 45 9.52 4.59 0.63
C GLY A 45 9.27 4.26 2.10
N GLY A 46 8.46 3.24 2.40
CA GLY A 46 8.11 2.90 3.77
C GLY A 46 7.07 3.84 4.38
N ASN A 47 6.24 4.48 3.56
CA ASN A 47 5.16 5.35 4.05
C ASN A 47 4.12 4.52 4.78
N SER A 48 3.72 4.95 5.97
CA SER A 48 2.68 4.31 6.78
C SER A 48 1.31 4.42 6.13
N LEU A 49 0.52 3.33 6.20
CA LEU A 49 -0.82 3.30 5.61
C LEU A 49 -1.91 3.41 6.66
N TYR A 50 -2.87 4.28 6.41
CA TYR A 50 -3.95 4.62 7.35
C TYR A 50 -5.33 4.28 6.81
N ILE A 51 -6.26 4.18 7.75
CA ILE A 51 -7.70 4.11 7.50
C ILE A 51 -8.44 5.16 8.32
N SER A 52 -9.59 5.56 7.80
CA SER A 52 -10.54 6.42 8.49
C SER A 52 -11.59 5.59 9.24
N GLN A 53 -11.88 5.92 10.50
CA GLN A 53 -13.00 5.29 11.23
C GLN A 53 -14.39 5.65 10.67
N ALA A 54 -14.51 6.78 9.96
CA ALA A 54 -15.76 7.16 9.31
C ALA A 54 -16.04 6.33 8.04
N ASP A 55 -15.03 5.66 7.48
CA ASP A 55 -15.20 4.81 6.31
C ASP A 55 -15.87 3.47 6.67
N LYS A 56 -16.36 2.76 5.66
CA LYS A 56 -16.98 1.44 5.82
C LYS A 56 -16.34 0.46 4.85
N GLN A 57 -16.12 -0.77 5.32
CA GLN A 57 -15.54 -1.83 4.51
C GLN A 57 -16.34 -2.05 3.22
N GLY A 58 -15.64 -2.11 2.09
CA GLY A 58 -16.21 -2.34 0.76
C GLY A 58 -17.07 -1.18 0.23
N LYS A 59 -17.05 -0.01 0.86
CA LYS A 59 -17.75 1.18 0.40
C LYS A 59 -16.76 2.25 -0.04
N ALA A 60 -17.19 3.09 -0.97
CA ALA A 60 -16.49 4.31 -1.33
C ALA A 60 -16.18 5.12 -0.06
N SER A 61 -14.98 5.68 0.04
CA SER A 61 -14.61 6.49 1.19
C SER A 61 -15.49 7.74 1.31
N ASN A 62 -15.57 8.30 2.52
CA ASN A 62 -16.17 9.58 2.85
C ASN A 62 -15.18 10.76 2.80
N CYS A 63 -13.87 10.51 2.66
CA CYS A 63 -12.85 11.55 2.55
C CYS A 63 -12.83 12.16 1.12
N TYR A 64 -13.31 13.41 1.01
CA TYR A 64 -13.30 14.24 -0.21
C TYR A 64 -12.98 15.70 0.13
N GLY A 65 -12.72 16.51 -0.90
CA GLY A 65 -12.45 17.94 -0.74
C GLY A 65 -11.16 18.20 0.04
N GLU A 66 -11.22 19.09 1.03
CA GLU A 66 -10.05 19.46 1.86
C GLU A 66 -9.42 18.26 2.59
N CYS A 67 -10.19 17.20 2.86
CA CYS A 67 -9.66 15.97 3.45
C CYS A 67 -8.53 15.36 2.60
N LEU A 68 -8.63 15.46 1.27
CA LEU A 68 -7.66 14.88 0.34
C LEU A 68 -6.28 15.54 0.38
N LYS A 69 -6.19 16.78 0.88
CA LYS A 69 -4.92 17.49 1.04
C LYS A 69 -4.10 16.94 2.22
N THR A 70 -4.78 16.41 3.23
CA THR A 70 -4.14 15.85 4.43
C THR A 70 -4.08 14.33 4.41
N TRP A 71 -5.14 13.69 3.90
CA TRP A 71 -5.30 12.25 3.83
C TRP A 71 -5.43 11.85 2.36
N MET A 72 -4.29 11.57 1.74
CA MET A 72 -4.23 11.29 0.31
C MET A 72 -4.62 9.83 0.06
N PRO A 73 -5.64 9.57 -0.76
CA PRO A 73 -6.06 8.21 -1.07
C PRO A 73 -4.98 7.51 -1.89
N ILE A 74 -4.72 6.24 -1.57
CA ILE A 74 -3.82 5.42 -2.37
C ILE A 74 -4.59 4.88 -3.56
N THR A 75 -4.28 5.37 -4.76
CA THR A 75 -5.01 5.02 -5.98
C THR A 75 -4.19 4.12 -6.89
N THR A 76 -4.86 3.31 -7.72
CA THR A 76 -4.19 2.50 -8.75
C THR A 76 -3.77 3.33 -9.98
N GLN A 77 -4.24 4.57 -10.05
CA GLN A 77 -3.97 5.54 -11.11
C GLN A 77 -3.49 6.83 -10.45
N ALA A 78 -2.37 7.39 -10.93
CA ALA A 78 -2.02 8.76 -10.57
C ALA A 78 -3.04 9.70 -11.24
N LYS A 79 -3.61 10.64 -10.48
CA LYS A 79 -4.40 11.73 -11.08
C LYS A 79 -3.41 12.61 -11.84
N VAL A 80 -3.37 12.48 -13.16
CA VAL A 80 -2.74 13.48 -14.03
C VAL A 80 -3.68 14.68 -14.03
N GLU A 81 -3.23 15.82 -13.52
CA GLU A 81 -4.01 17.06 -13.62
C GLU A 81 -3.99 17.55 -15.08
N ASP A 82 -5.11 18.12 -15.54
CA ASP A 82 -5.40 18.40 -16.96
C ASP A 82 -4.45 19.41 -17.64
N ASP A 83 -3.46 19.96 -16.92
CA ASP A 83 -2.43 20.87 -17.43
C ASP A 83 -1.05 20.19 -17.67
N VAL A 84 -0.95 18.86 -17.54
CA VAL A 84 0.33 18.13 -17.75
C VAL A 84 0.45 17.65 -19.20
N ASP A 85 1.46 18.16 -19.92
CA ASP A 85 1.81 17.73 -21.28
C ASP A 85 2.09 16.21 -21.32
N HIS A 86 1.16 15.48 -21.94
CA HIS A 86 1.17 14.03 -22.07
C HIS A 86 2.37 13.46 -22.85
N SER A 87 3.20 14.30 -23.50
CA SER A 87 4.44 13.88 -24.16
C SER A 87 5.60 13.64 -23.19
N LEU A 88 5.50 14.13 -21.95
CA LEU A 88 6.51 13.91 -20.88
C LEU A 88 6.31 12.58 -20.13
N LEU A 89 5.26 11.83 -20.44
CA LEU A 89 4.92 10.56 -19.78
C LEU A 89 5.88 9.40 -20.14
N GLY A 90 6.94 9.66 -20.89
CA GLY A 90 8.04 8.72 -21.19
C GLY A 90 9.14 8.67 -20.13
N SER A 91 9.05 9.42 -19.03
CA SER A 91 10.03 9.38 -17.94
C SER A 91 9.35 9.80 -16.65
N ILE A 92 9.37 8.94 -15.63
CA ILE A 92 8.78 9.26 -14.32
C ILE A 92 9.49 10.50 -13.76
N GLN A 93 8.87 11.67 -13.91
CA GLN A 93 9.22 12.94 -13.29
C GLN A 93 7.90 13.66 -12.97
N TYR A 94 7.25 13.25 -11.88
CA TYR A 94 6.13 14.00 -11.32
C TYR A 94 6.64 15.36 -10.84
N THR A 95 6.15 16.44 -11.43
CA THR A 95 6.56 17.80 -11.05
C THR A 95 5.38 18.62 -10.60
N LYS A 96 5.63 19.33 -9.48
CA LYS A 96 5.06 20.63 -9.12
C LYS A 96 3.61 20.67 -8.64
N HIS A 97 3.38 20.12 -7.45
CA HIS A 97 2.57 20.65 -6.31
C HIS A 97 2.26 19.58 -5.25
N GLY A 98 2.61 18.32 -5.51
CA GLY A 98 2.51 17.24 -4.54
C GLY A 98 3.35 16.06 -5.02
N MET A 99 4.51 15.86 -4.42
CA MET A 99 5.17 14.57 -4.44
C MET A 99 5.99 14.39 -3.17
N TRP A 100 5.61 13.37 -2.42
CA TRP A 100 6.50 12.66 -1.54
C TRP A 100 7.61 12.04 -2.36
N VAL A 101 8.78 12.66 -2.26
CA VAL A 101 10.00 12.23 -2.91
C VAL A 101 10.29 10.80 -2.47
N VAL A 102 10.49 9.93 -3.45
CA VAL A 102 11.12 8.62 -3.29
C VAL A 102 12.51 8.86 -2.69
N TYR A 103 12.61 8.87 -1.36
CA TYR A 103 13.90 8.73 -0.68
C TYR A 103 14.25 7.25 -0.73
N GLY A 104 14.81 6.83 -1.86
CA GLY A 104 15.59 5.61 -1.94
C GLY A 104 16.83 5.79 -1.08
N THR A 105 16.74 5.42 0.19
CA THR A 105 17.92 5.02 0.97
C THR A 105 17.88 3.51 1.06
N ASP A 106 19.00 2.86 0.77
CA ASP A 106 19.20 1.41 0.62
C ASP A 106 18.93 0.55 1.89
N ALA A 107 18.12 1.05 2.82
CA ALA A 107 17.54 0.26 3.88
C ALA A 107 16.30 -0.45 3.31
N SER A 108 16.49 -1.70 2.85
CA SER A 108 15.40 -2.65 2.71
C SER A 108 14.45 -2.52 3.91
N PRO A 109 13.13 -2.44 3.71
CA PRO A 109 12.21 -2.37 4.83
C PRO A 109 12.53 -3.48 5.81
N LYS A 110 12.45 -3.18 7.11
CA LYS A 110 12.51 -4.18 8.19
C LYS A 110 11.22 -5.03 8.14
N SER A 111 11.02 -5.66 6.99
CA SER A 111 9.86 -6.44 6.56
C SER A 111 10.00 -7.81 7.20
N ASN A 112 9.42 -7.97 8.39
CA ASN A 112 9.39 -9.26 9.07
C ASN A 112 8.14 -10.09 8.73
N GLU A 113 7.18 -9.59 7.93
CA GLU A 113 5.94 -10.33 7.69
C GLU A 113 5.35 -10.16 6.28
N LYS A 114 4.87 -11.26 5.71
CA LYS A 114 4.12 -11.24 4.45
C LYS A 114 2.74 -10.64 4.72
N ILE A 115 2.38 -9.59 3.99
CA ILE A 115 1.00 -9.11 3.94
C ILE A 115 0.07 -10.25 3.47
N ASN A 116 -1.18 -10.25 3.94
CA ASN A 116 -2.18 -11.16 3.38
C ASN A 116 -2.78 -10.52 2.12
N THR A 117 -2.30 -10.96 0.96
CA THR A 117 -2.73 -10.43 -0.34
C THR A 117 -4.20 -10.71 -0.64
N ALA A 118 -4.83 -11.69 0.00
CA ALA A 118 -6.27 -11.93 -0.14
C ALA A 118 -7.13 -10.80 0.46
N LEU A 119 -6.54 -9.95 1.30
CA LEU A 119 -7.20 -8.77 1.85
C LEU A 119 -7.06 -7.54 0.93
N LEU A 120 -6.19 -7.58 -0.07
CA LEU A 120 -6.08 -6.49 -1.05
C LEU A 120 -7.32 -6.45 -1.94
N GLY A 121 -7.79 -5.24 -2.18
CA GLY A 121 -8.91 -4.99 -3.07
C GLY A 121 -8.89 -3.57 -3.59
N THR A 122 -9.94 -3.20 -4.30
CA THR A 122 -10.16 -1.83 -4.75
C THR A 122 -11.62 -1.43 -4.58
N ILE A 123 -11.85 -0.13 -4.55
CA ILE A 123 -13.18 0.49 -4.60
C ILE A 123 -13.17 1.59 -5.65
N GLN A 124 -14.32 1.78 -6.30
CA GLN A 124 -14.56 2.96 -7.12
C GLN A 124 -15.01 4.12 -6.23
N ARG A 125 -14.29 5.24 -6.32
CA ARG A 125 -14.64 6.48 -5.63
C ARG A 125 -15.60 7.31 -6.46
N LYS A 126 -16.31 8.24 -5.80
CA LYS A 126 -17.26 9.15 -6.46
C LYS A 126 -16.58 10.16 -7.38
N ASP A 127 -15.31 10.44 -7.17
CA ASP A 127 -14.47 11.31 -7.99
C ASP A 127 -13.89 10.59 -9.23
N GLY A 128 -14.29 9.34 -9.48
CA GLY A 128 -13.86 8.54 -10.63
C GLY A 128 -12.55 7.79 -10.42
N LEU A 129 -11.85 8.00 -9.30
CA LEU A 129 -10.60 7.30 -9.00
C LEU A 129 -10.85 5.91 -8.43
N THR A 130 -9.98 4.96 -8.78
CA THR A 130 -9.93 3.64 -8.16
C THR A 130 -8.96 3.66 -6.97
N GLN A 131 -9.47 3.45 -5.77
CA GLN A 131 -8.68 3.45 -4.53
C GLN A 131 -8.37 2.03 -4.08
N ILE A 132 -7.15 1.81 -3.61
CA ILE A 132 -6.70 0.56 -3.01
C ILE A 132 -7.33 0.42 -1.63
N THR A 133 -7.78 -0.80 -1.33
CA THR A 133 -8.28 -1.18 -0.02
C THR A 133 -7.51 -2.34 0.58
N TYR A 134 -7.48 -2.42 1.92
CA TYR A 134 -7.04 -3.60 2.65
C TYR A 134 -8.12 -4.08 3.61
N ASN A 135 -8.51 -5.35 3.50
CA ASN A 135 -9.68 -5.92 4.15
C ASN A 135 -10.94 -5.07 3.91
N GLY A 136 -11.09 -4.55 2.69
CA GLY A 136 -12.17 -3.64 2.29
C GLY A 136 -12.08 -2.21 2.82
N TRP A 137 -11.10 -1.86 3.65
CA TRP A 137 -10.91 -0.48 4.12
C TRP A 137 -10.14 0.37 3.11
N PRO A 138 -10.61 1.57 2.75
CA PRO A 138 -9.87 2.49 1.90
C PRO A 138 -8.55 2.92 2.55
N LEU A 139 -7.44 2.82 1.82
CA LEU A 139 -6.11 3.16 2.34
C LEU A 139 -5.71 4.59 2.00
N TYR A 140 -4.95 5.18 2.92
CA TYR A 140 -4.48 6.57 2.86
C TYR A 140 -3.01 6.71 3.23
N TYR A 141 -2.36 7.69 2.60
CA TYR A 141 -1.16 8.34 3.13
C TYR A 141 -1.53 9.56 3.96
N TYR A 142 -0.64 9.94 4.87
CA TYR A 142 -0.79 11.13 5.70
C TYR A 142 0.19 12.22 5.27
N ALA A 143 -0.30 13.44 5.08
CA ALA A 143 0.47 14.54 4.49
C ALA A 143 1.59 15.13 5.37
N ASP A 144 1.66 14.78 6.65
CA ASP A 144 2.79 15.20 7.50
C ASP A 144 3.75 14.04 7.84
N ASP A 145 3.53 12.83 7.31
CA ASP A 145 4.51 11.75 7.41
C ASP A 145 5.59 11.96 6.35
N LEU A 146 6.65 12.69 6.72
CA LEU A 146 7.69 13.14 5.79
C LEU A 146 8.87 12.18 5.62
N GLY A 147 9.04 11.25 6.55
CA GLY A 147 10.07 10.23 6.55
C GLY A 147 9.53 8.80 6.51
N PRO A 148 10.39 7.83 6.17
CA PRO A 148 10.04 6.43 6.22
C PRO A 148 9.61 6.02 7.64
N TYR A 149 8.51 5.26 7.74
CA TYR A 149 7.98 4.75 9.02
C TYR A 149 7.53 5.85 10.00
N ASP A 150 7.33 7.08 9.52
CA ASP A 150 6.59 8.08 10.27
C ASP A 150 5.17 7.60 10.51
N THR A 151 4.67 7.90 11.70
CA THR A 151 3.36 7.44 12.16
C THR A 151 2.57 8.58 12.80
N TYR A 152 2.80 9.83 12.36
CA TYR A 152 2.21 11.02 12.99
C TYR A 152 0.70 11.10 12.78
N GLY A 153 0.17 10.37 11.79
CA GLY A 153 -1.26 10.22 11.57
C GLY A 153 -1.95 9.29 12.58
N GLN A 154 -1.21 8.47 13.33
CA GLN A 154 -1.80 7.46 14.22
C GLN A 154 -2.57 8.11 15.36
N ASN A 155 -3.83 7.69 15.56
CA ASN A 155 -4.77 8.26 16.53
C ASN A 155 -5.12 9.74 16.30
N LYS A 156 -4.77 10.33 15.15
CA LYS A 156 -5.10 11.73 14.86
C LYS A 156 -6.61 11.88 14.64
N GLU A 157 -7.20 12.90 15.24
CA GLU A 157 -8.59 13.31 14.99
C GLU A 157 -8.58 14.51 14.05
N SER A 158 -9.16 14.34 12.86
CA SER A 158 -9.29 15.41 11.86
C SER A 158 -10.40 15.08 10.88
N PHE A 159 -11.05 16.09 10.31
CA PHE A 159 -12.19 15.93 9.40
C PHE A 159 -13.34 15.08 9.98
N GLY A 160 -13.59 15.22 11.30
CA GLY A 160 -14.70 14.56 11.98
C GLY A 160 -14.51 13.05 12.22
N THR A 161 -13.30 12.53 12.05
CA THR A 161 -12.98 11.11 12.24
C THR A 161 -11.61 10.93 12.86
N LYS A 162 -11.42 9.76 13.48
CA LYS A 162 -10.10 9.29 13.91
C LYS A 162 -9.45 8.46 12.82
N TRP A 163 -8.14 8.57 12.74
CA TRP A 163 -7.31 7.88 11.76
C TRP A 163 -6.39 6.89 12.44
N HIS A 164 -6.28 5.70 11.85
CA HIS A 164 -5.51 4.60 12.41
C HIS A 164 -4.66 3.94 11.35
N LEU A 165 -3.45 3.54 11.74
CA LEU A 165 -2.62 2.61 10.99
C LEU A 165 -3.41 1.33 10.73
N MET A 166 -3.25 0.79 9.52
CA MET A 166 -3.77 -0.53 9.19
C MET A 166 -2.75 -1.60 9.59
N ASN A 167 -3.18 -2.66 10.28
CA ASN A 167 -2.33 -3.81 10.58
C ASN A 167 -2.43 -4.91 9.50
N PRO A 168 -1.49 -5.87 9.46
CA PRO A 168 -1.50 -6.95 8.47
C PRO A 168 -2.74 -7.86 8.57
N SER A 169 -3.41 -7.92 9.71
CA SER A 169 -4.66 -8.68 9.91
C SER A 169 -5.90 -7.95 9.39
N GLY A 170 -5.76 -6.76 8.81
CA GLY A 170 -6.89 -6.00 8.27
C GLY A 170 -7.69 -5.25 9.32
N LYS A 171 -7.08 -4.89 10.45
CA LYS A 171 -7.69 -4.14 11.55
C LYS A 171 -6.92 -2.85 11.83
N ALA A 172 -7.63 -1.83 12.29
CA ALA A 172 -7.01 -0.61 12.80
C ALA A 172 -6.13 -0.90 14.03
N VAL A 173 -4.91 -0.38 14.03
CA VAL A 173 -4.02 -0.44 15.19
C VAL A 173 -4.58 0.42 16.32
N GLY A 174 -4.69 -0.16 17.51
CA GLY A 174 -5.23 0.52 18.69
C GLY A 174 -6.76 0.69 18.66
N ALA A 175 -7.46 0.20 17.63
CA ALA A 175 -8.87 -0.11 17.79
C ALA A 175 -8.95 -1.25 18.80
N SER A 176 -9.51 -0.97 19.98
CA SER A 176 -9.72 -1.97 21.02
C SER A 176 -10.26 -3.24 20.36
N VAL A 177 -9.48 -4.31 20.41
CA VAL A 177 -10.03 -5.64 20.33
C VAL A 177 -11.01 -5.72 21.49
N THR A 178 -12.30 -5.48 21.24
CA THR A 178 -13.31 -6.17 22.02
C THR A 178 -12.98 -7.63 21.83
N ALA A 179 -12.28 -8.19 22.81
CA ALA A 179 -11.93 -9.60 22.82
C ALA A 179 -13.26 -10.36 22.72
N SER A 180 -13.53 -10.92 21.54
CA SER A 180 -14.38 -12.08 21.44
C SER A 180 -13.67 -13.18 22.22
N ASN A 181 -13.94 -13.28 23.52
CA ASN A 181 -14.05 -14.50 24.31
C ASN A 181 -14.24 -14.15 25.79
N SER A 182 -15.50 -14.01 26.21
CA SER A 182 -15.91 -14.42 27.55
C SER A 182 -17.04 -15.44 27.43
N LEU A 183 -16.71 -16.56 26.79
CA LEU A 183 -17.29 -17.85 27.10
C LEU A 183 -16.09 -18.78 27.24
N ILE A 184 -15.64 -19.01 28.49
CA ILE A 184 -14.98 -20.22 29.02
C ILE A 184 -14.76 -19.97 30.53
N ASN A 185 -15.65 -20.59 31.32
CA ASN A 185 -15.44 -21.27 32.61
C ASN A 185 -14.85 -20.50 33.82
N LYS A 186 -15.69 -20.17 34.81
CA LYS A 186 -15.86 -20.92 36.07
C LYS A 186 -17.07 -20.43 36.86
#